data_AF-A0A6J0XI48-F1
#
_entry.id   AF-A0A6J0XI48-F1
#
_cell.length_a   1.000
_cell.length_b   1.000
_cell.length_c   1.000
_cell.angle_alpha   90.00
_cell.angle_beta   90.00
_cell.angle_gamma   90.00
#
_symmetry.space_group_name_H-M   'P 1'
#
loop_
_entity.id
_entity.type
_entity.pdbx_description
1 polymer ?
#
loop_
_entity_poly.entity_id
_entity_poly.type
_entity_poly.pdbx_seq_one_letter_code
_entity_poly.pdbx_strand_id
1 'polypeptide(L)'
;MDDVVKVGDFGLVTAMDQDEEDQMVLTPMPGYARHTGQVGTKLYMSPEQIHGSSYSHKVDIFSLGLILFELLYPFGTQMERVRILTDVRDLKFPPLFTQKYPREYAMVQDMLSPSPTERPEAASIIENAIFEDLEFPGKTVLRQRSRSMSSSGAKHSRHSSSPHSPLPSN
;
A
#
# COMPACT_ATOMS: atom_id res chain seq x y z
N MET A 1 25.70 -0.16 -6.30
CA MET A 1 24.40 -0.53 -5.71
C MET A 1 23.67 -1.31 -6.78
N ASP A 2 23.02 -2.44 -6.46
CA ASP A 2 22.46 -3.34 -7.48
C ASP A 2 21.07 -2.88 -8.00
N ASP A 3 20.65 -1.64 -7.72
CA ASP A 3 19.36 -1.03 -8.10
C ASP A 3 18.11 -1.88 -7.80
N VAL A 4 18.23 -2.83 -6.87
CA VAL A 4 17.12 -3.70 -6.44
C VAL A 4 16.20 -2.94 -5.49
N VAL A 5 14.93 -2.80 -5.88
CA VAL A 5 13.88 -2.26 -5.02
C VAL A 5 13.70 -3.15 -3.79
N LYS A 6 13.68 -2.53 -2.60
CA LYS A 6 13.39 -3.18 -1.32
C LYS A 6 12.33 -2.39 -0.58
N VAL A 7 11.34 -3.11 -0.07
CA VAL A 7 10.33 -2.54 0.83
C VAL A 7 10.83 -2.74 2.27
N GLY A 8 10.70 -1.71 3.09
CA GLY A 8 11.08 -1.76 4.50
C GLY A 8 10.38 -0.66 5.29
N ASP A 9 10.33 -0.84 6.60
CA ASP A 9 9.94 0.22 7.52
C ASP A 9 11.20 0.96 7.96
N PHE A 10 11.32 2.22 7.55
CA PHE A 10 12.49 3.05 7.85
C PHE A 10 12.36 3.80 9.18
N GLY A 11 11.17 3.79 9.82
CA GLY A 11 10.98 4.40 11.13
C GLY A 11 11.32 5.90 11.19
N LEU A 12 11.28 6.61 10.06
CA LEU A 12 11.57 8.04 9.98
C LEU A 12 10.35 8.83 10.44
N VAL A 13 10.09 8.82 11.74
CA VAL A 13 9.08 9.68 12.35
C VAL A 13 9.64 11.10 12.38
N THR A 14 9.10 11.97 11.53
CA THR A 14 9.29 13.41 11.66
C THR A 14 8.57 13.86 12.93
N ALA A 15 9.29 14.57 13.82
CA ALA A 15 8.75 15.05 15.09
C ALA A 15 7.43 15.81 14.88
N MET A 16 6.47 15.54 15.76
CA MET A 16 5.16 16.14 15.76
C MET A 16 5.28 17.52 16.42
N ASP A 17 5.32 18.59 15.63
CA ASP A 17 5.01 19.91 16.16
C ASP A 17 3.51 19.90 16.49
N GLN A 18 3.22 19.65 17.77
CA GLN A 18 2.00 20.14 18.40
C GLN A 18 2.17 21.66 18.57
N ASP A 19 1.06 22.37 18.50
CA ASP A 19 0.88 23.83 18.62
C ASP A 19 0.70 24.55 17.27
N GLU A 20 -0.30 25.40 16.98
CA GLU A 20 -1.62 25.73 17.52
C GLU A 20 -2.29 26.65 16.44
N GLU A 21 -3.62 26.78 16.49
CA GLU A 21 -4.43 27.92 16.01
C GLU A 21 -4.69 28.21 14.50
N ASP A 22 -5.96 27.98 14.12
CA ASP A 22 -6.85 28.90 13.36
C ASP A 22 -6.21 29.89 12.36
N GLN A 23 -5.71 29.39 11.23
CA GLN A 23 -5.70 30.18 10.00
C GLN A 23 -6.83 29.74 9.06
N MET A 24 -7.79 30.65 8.89
CA MET A 24 -8.87 30.60 7.91
C MET A 24 -8.28 30.52 6.50
N VAL A 25 -8.07 29.32 5.99
CA VAL A 25 -7.79 29.11 4.56
C VAL A 25 -9.13 29.10 3.84
N LEU A 26 -9.30 29.99 2.86
CA LEU A 26 -10.53 30.18 2.06
C LEU A 26 -10.92 28.97 1.19
N THR A 27 -10.24 27.84 1.33
CA THR A 27 -10.49 26.59 0.60
C THR A 27 -10.68 25.45 1.59
N PRO A 28 -11.81 24.71 1.53
CA PRO A 28 -12.00 23.53 2.36
C PRO A 28 -11.05 22.44 1.87
N MET A 29 -9.90 22.30 2.54
CA MET A 29 -8.96 21.19 2.35
C MET A 29 -9.13 20.17 3.50
N PRO A 30 -9.22 18.86 3.20
CA PRO A 30 -9.33 17.83 4.23
C PRO A 30 -8.17 17.88 5.24
N GLY A 31 -8.42 17.55 6.51
CA GLY A 31 -7.45 17.66 7.60
C GLY A 31 -6.11 16.94 7.37
N TYR A 32 -6.09 15.87 6.56
CA TYR A 32 -4.86 15.17 6.18
C TYR A 32 -3.98 15.92 5.16
N ALA A 33 -4.51 16.93 4.47
CA ALA A 33 -3.81 17.77 3.51
C ALA A 33 -3.39 19.13 4.08
N ARG A 34 -3.77 19.46 5.33
CA ARG A 34 -3.59 20.80 5.93
C ARG A 34 -2.16 21.09 6.41
N HIS A 35 -1.26 20.11 6.57
CA HIS A 35 0.07 20.30 7.14
C HIS A 35 1.16 19.71 6.26
N THR A 36 1.89 20.57 5.54
CA THR A 36 2.97 20.23 4.60
C THR A 36 4.11 19.38 5.19
N GLY A 37 4.22 19.28 6.53
CA GLY A 37 5.17 18.40 7.23
C GLY A 37 4.64 17.02 7.66
N GLN A 38 3.32 16.82 7.72
CA GLN A 38 2.67 15.59 8.22
C GLN A 38 1.89 14.81 7.14
N VAL A 39 1.89 15.30 5.89
CA VAL A 39 1.13 14.73 4.77
C VAL A 39 1.66 13.35 4.32
N GLY A 40 2.95 13.07 4.53
CA GLY A 40 3.66 11.96 3.90
C GLY A 40 2.96 10.60 4.07
N THR A 41 2.71 10.17 5.31
CA THR A 41 2.14 8.84 5.58
C THR A 41 0.63 8.79 5.36
N LYS A 42 -0.10 9.87 5.68
CA LYS A 42 -1.57 9.88 5.59
C LYS A 42 -2.06 9.94 4.14
N LEU A 43 -1.29 10.52 3.22
CA LEU A 43 -1.66 10.57 1.80
C LEU A 43 -1.81 9.21 1.15
N TYR A 44 -1.12 8.17 1.64
CA TYR A 44 -1.21 6.82 1.10
C TYR A 44 -2.13 5.89 1.89
N MET A 45 -2.56 6.34 3.06
CA MET A 45 -3.39 5.57 3.97
C MET A 45 -4.76 5.32 3.36
N SER A 46 -5.27 4.09 3.44
CA SER A 46 -6.60 3.78 2.90
C SER A 46 -7.72 4.50 3.68
N PRO A 47 -8.91 4.67 3.09
CA PRO A 47 -10.03 5.30 3.77
C PRO A 47 -10.33 4.66 5.14
N GLU A 48 -10.37 3.34 5.22
CA GLU A 48 -10.66 2.61 6.46
C GLU A 48 -9.59 2.81 7.54
N GLN A 49 -8.31 2.96 7.16
CA GLN A 49 -7.24 3.28 8.11
C GLN A 49 -7.38 4.72 8.65
N ILE A 50 -7.76 5.69 7.81
CA ILE A 50 -7.99 7.07 8.24
C ILE A 50 -9.15 7.16 9.23
N HIS A 51 -10.21 6.38 9.02
CA HIS A 51 -11.37 6.32 9.91
C HIS A 51 -11.13 5.48 11.18
N GLY A 52 -9.98 4.80 11.30
CA GLY A 52 -9.69 3.92 12.44
C GLY A 52 -10.55 2.65 12.47
N SER A 53 -11.11 2.25 11.34
CA SER A 53 -11.90 1.03 11.19
C SER A 53 -11.02 -0.22 11.19
N SER A 54 -11.63 -1.40 11.38
CA SER A 54 -10.94 -2.67 11.12
C SER A 54 -10.48 -2.73 9.66
N TYR A 55 -9.23 -3.11 9.43
CA TYR A 55 -8.65 -3.18 8.10
C TYR A 55 -7.95 -4.52 7.85
N SER A 56 -7.76 -4.86 6.57
CA SER A 56 -7.09 -6.08 6.11
C SER A 56 -5.84 -5.72 5.29
N HIS A 57 -5.21 -6.71 4.64
CA HIS A 57 -4.09 -6.47 3.71
C HIS A 57 -4.47 -5.60 2.49
N LYS A 58 -5.76 -5.34 2.27
CA LYS A 58 -6.25 -4.47 1.20
C LYS A 58 -5.88 -2.99 1.39
N VAL A 59 -5.41 -2.60 2.57
CA VAL A 59 -4.84 -1.26 2.80
C VAL A 59 -3.60 -1.03 1.95
N ASP A 60 -2.76 -2.05 1.81
CA ASP A 60 -1.51 -1.97 1.05
C ASP A 60 -1.79 -1.84 -0.45
N ILE A 61 -2.89 -2.45 -0.93
CA ILE A 61 -3.35 -2.32 -2.32
C ILE A 61 -3.75 -0.87 -2.63
N PHE A 62 -4.41 -0.20 -1.69
CA PHE A 62 -4.77 1.21 -1.85
C PHE A 62 -3.51 2.09 -1.91
N SER A 63 -2.56 1.88 -1.00
CA SER A 63 -1.29 2.59 -1.02
C SER A 63 -0.51 2.33 -2.32
N LEU A 64 -0.49 1.09 -2.80
CA LEU A 64 0.14 0.71 -4.06
C LEU A 64 -0.47 1.44 -5.26
N GLY A 65 -1.79 1.64 -5.29
CA GLY A 65 -2.44 2.38 -6.36
C GLY A 65 -1.98 3.84 -6.46
N LEU A 66 -1.83 4.51 -5.32
CA LEU A 66 -1.30 5.88 -5.30
C LEU A 66 0.18 5.94 -5.69
N ILE A 67 0.99 4.97 -5.23
CA ILE A 67 2.39 4.86 -5.61
C ILE A 67 2.53 4.65 -7.12
N LEU A 68 1.72 3.77 -7.71
CA LEU A 68 1.75 3.54 -9.15
C LEU A 68 1.40 4.80 -9.94
N PHE A 69 0.35 5.50 -9.55
CA PHE A 69 -0.01 6.78 -10.17
C PHE A 69 1.14 7.78 -10.08
N GLU A 70 1.73 7.93 -8.90
CA GLU A 70 2.83 8.86 -8.65
C GLU A 70 4.11 8.52 -9.43
N LEU A 71 4.43 7.24 -9.64
CA LEU A 71 5.57 6.83 -10.47
C LEU A 71 5.40 7.23 -11.94
N LEU A 72 4.15 7.31 -12.43
CA LEU A 72 3.83 7.58 -13.83
C LEU A 72 3.55 9.07 -14.10
N TYR A 73 3.18 9.83 -13.06
CA TYR A 73 2.78 11.23 -13.16
C TYR A 73 3.76 12.15 -12.42
N PRO A 74 4.66 12.85 -13.13
CA PRO A 74 5.61 13.77 -12.50
C PRO A 74 4.93 15.03 -11.98
N PHE A 75 5.41 15.56 -10.86
CA PHE A 75 4.94 16.81 -10.25
C PHE A 75 6.02 17.89 -10.31
N GLY A 76 5.63 19.13 -10.58
CA GLY A 76 6.53 20.28 -10.55
C GLY A 76 6.75 20.83 -9.15
N THR A 77 5.77 20.68 -8.25
CA THR A 77 5.86 21.18 -6.87
C THR A 77 5.24 20.22 -5.86
N GLN A 78 5.62 20.35 -4.59
CA GLN A 78 5.00 19.58 -3.50
C GLN A 78 3.52 19.91 -3.31
N MET A 79 3.13 21.17 -3.48
CA MET A 79 1.73 21.59 -3.35
C MET A 79 0.86 20.97 -4.45
N GLU A 80 1.35 20.97 -5.69
CA GLU A 80 0.69 20.30 -6.82
C GLU A 80 0.52 18.80 -6.54
N ARG A 81 1.60 18.15 -6.07
CA ARG A 81 1.58 16.74 -5.71
C ARG A 81 0.50 16.42 -4.67
N VAL A 82 0.46 17.16 -3.56
CA VAL A 82 -0.56 16.96 -2.50
C VAL A 82 -1.97 17.13 -3.06
N ARG A 83 -2.20 18.18 -3.86
CA ARG A 83 -3.51 18.45 -4.46
C ARG A 83 -3.95 17.31 -5.38
N ILE A 84 -3.09 16.92 -6.32
CA ILE A 84 -3.41 15.89 -7.31
C ILE A 84 -3.57 14.52 -6.64
N LEU A 85 -2.72 14.15 -5.70
CA LEU A 85 -2.90 12.88 -4.96
C LEU A 85 -4.20 12.89 -4.14
N THR A 86 -4.60 14.03 -3.58
CA THR A 86 -5.89 14.17 -2.90
C THR A 86 -7.05 13.95 -3.87
N ASP A 87 -7.00 14.55 -5.06
CA ASP A 87 -8.01 14.36 -6.10
C ASP A 87 -8.08 12.90 -6.57
N VAL A 88 -6.93 12.25 -6.77
CA VAL A 88 -6.83 10.85 -7.23
C VAL A 88 -7.38 9.87 -6.19
N ARG A 89 -7.23 10.13 -4.89
CA ARG A 89 -7.88 9.35 -3.82
C ARG A 89 -9.41 9.35 -3.94
N ASP A 90 -9.98 10.43 -4.48
CA ASP A 90 -11.41 10.57 -4.79
C ASP A 90 -11.75 10.08 -6.21
N LEU A 91 -10.85 9.35 -6.86
CA LEU A 91 -10.97 8.86 -8.24
C LEU A 91 -11.09 9.99 -9.29
N LYS A 92 -10.57 11.19 -8.99
CA LYS A 92 -10.51 12.32 -9.93
C LYS A 92 -9.11 12.42 -10.53
N PHE A 93 -8.94 11.91 -11.74
CA PHE A 93 -7.64 11.81 -12.40
C PHE A 93 -7.36 12.99 -13.35
N PRO A 94 -6.10 13.42 -13.49
CA PRO A 94 -5.71 14.36 -14.54
C PRO A 94 -6.03 13.79 -15.94
N PRO A 95 -6.66 14.55 -16.85
CA PRO A 95 -7.00 14.05 -18.20
C PRO A 95 -5.78 13.56 -19.00
N LEU A 96 -4.61 14.17 -18.78
CA LEU A 96 -3.37 13.73 -19.45
C LEU A 96 -2.94 12.33 -18.99
N PHE A 97 -3.19 11.97 -17.73
CA PHE A 97 -2.87 10.64 -17.21
C PHE A 97 -3.78 9.58 -17.85
N THR A 98 -5.09 9.82 -17.87
CA THR A 98 -6.06 8.85 -18.42
C THR A 98 -5.89 8.63 -19.92
N GLN A 99 -5.47 9.67 -20.66
CA GLN A 99 -5.18 9.56 -22.09
C GLN A 99 -3.86 8.86 -22.38
N LYS A 100 -2.82 9.12 -21.59
CA LYS A 100 -1.47 8.59 -21.83
C LYS A 100 -1.31 7.15 -21.34
N TYR A 101 -1.97 6.80 -20.23
CA TYR A 101 -1.83 5.51 -19.55
C TYR A 101 -3.20 4.89 -19.27
N PRO A 102 -4.00 4.56 -20.31
CA PRO A 102 -5.38 4.09 -20.12
C PRO A 102 -5.48 2.75 -19.37
N ARG A 103 -4.49 1.86 -19.54
CA ARG A 103 -4.46 0.55 -18.87
C ARG A 103 -4.11 0.69 -17.39
N GLU A 104 -3.08 1.47 -17.11
CA GLU A 104 -2.62 1.78 -15.76
C GLU A 104 -3.68 2.58 -15.02
N TYR A 105 -4.38 3.50 -15.68
CA TYR A 105 -5.53 4.21 -15.13
C TYR A 105 -6.62 3.24 -14.64
N ALA A 106 -7.04 2.28 -15.46
CA ALA A 106 -8.03 1.28 -15.04
C ALA A 106 -7.55 0.51 -13.81
N MET A 107 -6.28 0.07 -13.81
CA MET A 107 -5.70 -0.66 -12.69
C MET A 107 -5.60 0.18 -11.40
N VAL A 108 -5.20 1.46 -11.52
CA VAL A 108 -5.17 2.40 -10.38
C VAL A 108 -6.57 2.62 -9.84
N GLN A 109 -7.57 2.81 -10.71
CA GLN A 109 -8.96 2.98 -10.29
C GLN A 109 -9.45 1.79 -9.45
N ASP A 110 -9.18 0.56 -9.90
CA ASP A 110 -9.57 -0.66 -9.17
C ASP A 110 -8.87 -0.74 -7.81
N MET A 111 -7.56 -0.45 -7.75
CA MET A 111 -6.78 -0.43 -6.50
C MET A 111 -7.25 0.64 -5.50
N LEU A 112 -7.79 1.76 -5.98
CA LEU A 112 -8.27 2.88 -5.17
C LEU A 112 -9.76 2.79 -4.82
N SER A 113 -10.42 1.66 -5.12
CA SER A 113 -11.82 1.42 -4.73
C SER A 113 -12.04 1.74 -3.24
N PRO A 114 -13.07 2.53 -2.89
CA PRO A 114 -13.39 2.83 -1.50
C PRO A 114 -13.68 1.56 -0.69
N SER A 115 -14.34 0.59 -1.32
CA SER A 115 -14.58 -0.73 -0.73
C SER A 115 -13.33 -1.62 -0.82
N PRO A 116 -12.76 -2.11 0.30
CA PRO A 116 -11.57 -2.96 0.27
C PRO A 116 -11.78 -4.29 -0.47
N THR A 117 -13.02 -4.80 -0.53
CA THR A 117 -13.34 -6.06 -1.20
C THR A 117 -13.31 -5.94 -2.72
N GLU A 118 -13.52 -4.75 -3.26
CA GLU A 118 -13.49 -4.48 -4.71
C GLU A 118 -12.06 -4.29 -5.24
N ARG A 119 -11.11 -3.99 -4.36
CA ARG A 119 -9.70 -3.88 -4.73
C ARG A 119 -9.17 -5.25 -5.20
N PRO A 120 -8.28 -5.33 -6.19
CA PRO A 120 -7.68 -6.59 -6.60
C PRO A 120 -6.75 -7.18 -5.52
N GLU A 121 -6.40 -8.45 -5.65
CA GLU A 121 -5.32 -9.07 -4.88
C GLU A 121 -3.96 -8.73 -5.50
N ALA A 122 -2.91 -8.68 -4.68
CA ALA A 122 -1.55 -8.38 -5.15
C ALA A 122 -1.08 -9.35 -6.25
N ALA A 123 -1.48 -10.62 -6.18
CA ALA A 123 -1.17 -11.60 -7.21
C ALA A 123 -1.77 -11.22 -8.57
N SER A 124 -3.04 -10.80 -8.60
CA SER A 124 -3.74 -10.38 -9.81
C SER A 124 -3.16 -9.11 -10.43
N ILE A 125 -2.60 -8.21 -9.62
CA ILE A 125 -1.91 -7.01 -10.11
C ILE A 125 -0.65 -7.41 -10.88
N ILE A 126 0.16 -8.32 -10.33
CA ILE A 126 1.44 -8.75 -10.95
C ILE A 126 1.19 -9.49 -12.27
N GLU A 127 0.09 -10.23 -12.37
CA GLU A 127 -0.32 -10.98 -13.57
C GLU A 127 -0.95 -10.08 -14.65
N ASN A 128 -1.06 -8.76 -14.43
CA ASN A 128 -1.61 -7.86 -15.42
C ASN A 128 -0.68 -7.72 -16.64
N ALA A 129 -1.26 -7.75 -17.85
CA ALA A 129 -0.56 -7.62 -19.12
C ALA A 129 0.31 -6.36 -19.25
N ILE A 130 0.04 -5.30 -18.47
CA ILE A 130 0.90 -4.09 -18.39
C ILE A 130 2.36 -4.45 -18.06
N PHE A 131 2.57 -5.53 -17.30
CA PHE A 131 3.90 -5.92 -16.81
C PHE A 131 4.62 -6.97 -17.67
N GLU A 132 3.98 -7.51 -18.71
CA GLU A 132 4.55 -8.58 -19.56
C GLU A 132 5.72 -8.06 -20.42
N ASP A 133 5.63 -6.83 -20.93
CA ASP A 133 6.57 -6.27 -21.92
C ASP A 133 7.40 -5.10 -21.38
N LEU A 134 7.82 -5.16 -20.10
CA LEU A 134 8.70 -4.13 -19.55
C LEU A 134 10.13 -4.25 -20.10
N GLU A 135 10.37 -3.81 -21.33
CA GLU A 135 11.72 -3.65 -21.88
C GLU A 135 12.17 -2.19 -21.80
N PHE A 136 13.34 -1.96 -21.19
CA PHE A 136 13.96 -0.63 -21.15
C PHE A 136 15.43 -0.77 -21.54
N PRO A 137 15.98 0.12 -22.38
CA PRO A 137 17.40 0.11 -22.71
C PRO A 137 18.24 0.23 -21.43
N GLY A 138 19.08 -0.77 -21.15
CA GLY A 138 19.97 -0.78 -19.98
C GLY A 138 19.52 -1.64 -18.79
N LYS A 139 18.47 -2.46 -18.90
CA LYS A 139 18.09 -3.40 -17.83
C LYS A 139 19.20 -4.43 -17.55
N THR A 140 19.72 -4.41 -16.33
CA THR A 140 20.44 -5.54 -15.75
C THR A 140 19.48 -6.72 -15.67
N VAL A 141 19.82 -7.85 -16.30
CA VAL A 141 19.02 -9.08 -16.26
C VAL A 141 18.85 -9.52 -14.81
N LEU A 142 17.68 -9.22 -14.21
CA LEU A 142 17.31 -9.73 -12.90
C LEU A 142 17.12 -11.24 -13.03
N ARG A 143 18.17 -11.98 -12.69
CA ARG A 143 18.17 -13.44 -12.62
C ARG A 143 17.03 -13.89 -11.71
N GLN A 144 16.01 -14.48 -12.34
CA GLN A 144 14.86 -15.10 -11.72
C GLN A 144 15.35 -16.08 -10.64
N ARG A 145 15.29 -15.68 -9.36
CA ARG A 145 15.53 -16.59 -8.25
C ARG A 145 14.27 -17.43 -8.10
N SER A 146 14.37 -18.67 -8.55
CA SER A 146 13.38 -19.72 -8.39
C SER A 146 12.88 -19.72 -6.94
N ARG A 147 11.56 -19.58 -6.77
CA ARG A 147 10.89 -19.75 -5.48
C ARG A 147 11.06 -21.20 -5.03
N SER A 148 12.01 -21.48 -4.14
CA SER A 148 11.95 -22.71 -3.35
C SER A 148 10.94 -22.48 -2.23
N MET A 149 9.78 -23.13 -2.31
CA MET A 149 8.87 -23.22 -1.17
C MET A 149 9.58 -24.02 -0.07
N SER A 150 9.96 -23.36 1.01
CA SER A 150 10.32 -24.05 2.24
C SER A 150 9.04 -24.61 2.86
N SER A 151 8.89 -25.94 2.81
CA SER A 151 7.83 -26.65 3.54
C SER A 151 8.13 -26.58 5.04
N SER A 152 7.42 -25.70 5.75
CA SER A 152 7.44 -25.68 7.21
C SER A 152 6.73 -26.91 7.76
N GLY A 153 7.54 -27.87 8.21
CA GLY A 153 7.40 -28.63 9.47
C GLY A 153 6.06 -29.27 9.79
N ALA A 154 6.03 -30.61 9.73
CA ALA A 154 4.94 -31.46 10.20
C ALA A 154 4.50 -31.14 11.64
N LYS A 155 3.17 -30.99 11.81
CA LYS A 155 2.50 -30.92 13.12
C LYS A 155 2.64 -32.26 13.84
N HIS A 156 3.40 -32.29 14.93
CA HIS A 156 3.37 -33.42 15.87
C HIS A 156 2.12 -33.32 16.76
N SER A 157 1.22 -34.27 16.56
CA SER A 157 0.12 -34.62 17.48
C SER A 157 0.66 -34.92 18.87
N ARG A 158 0.17 -34.23 19.90
CA ARG A 158 0.38 -34.62 21.30
C ARG A 158 -0.87 -35.34 21.79
N HIS A 159 -0.73 -36.64 21.99
CA HIS A 159 -1.70 -37.52 22.62
C HIS A 159 -2.03 -37.07 24.05
N SER A 160 -3.31 -37.07 24.38
CA SER A 160 -3.86 -37.03 25.73
C SER A 160 -3.70 -38.40 26.40
N SER A 161 -3.10 -38.45 27.58
CA SER A 161 -3.13 -39.63 28.45
C SER A 161 -3.51 -39.24 29.87
N SER A 162 -4.69 -39.71 30.28
CA SER A 162 -5.27 -39.65 31.62
C SER A 162 -4.43 -40.43 32.64
N PRO A 163 -4.36 -40.03 33.93
CA PRO A 163 -3.82 -40.88 34.98
C PRO A 163 -4.92 -41.72 35.65
N HIS A 164 -4.81 -43.03 35.53
CA HIS A 164 -5.50 -44.01 36.38
C HIS A 164 -4.76 -44.18 37.71
N SER A 165 -5.50 -44.09 38.83
CA SER A 165 -5.05 -44.46 40.17
C SER A 165 -4.83 -45.98 40.30
N PRO A 166 -3.96 -46.41 41.22
CA PRO A 166 -4.36 -47.52 42.10
C PRO A 166 -3.95 -47.35 43.57
N LEU A 167 -4.83 -47.83 44.46
CA LEU A 167 -4.53 -48.23 45.83
C LEU A 167 -3.52 -49.41 45.84
N PRO A 168 -2.84 -49.67 46.97
CA PRO A 168 -3.33 -50.79 47.78
C PRO A 168 -3.21 -50.60 49.29
N SER A 169 -4.06 -51.35 49.99
CA SER A 169 -4.03 -51.71 51.40
C SER A 169 -3.06 -52.85 51.68
N ASN A 170 -2.22 -52.72 52.72
CA ASN A 170 -2.23 -53.55 53.93
C ASN A 170 -1.33 -52.91 55.00
#